data_AF-A0A538IL44-F1
#
_entry.id   AF-A0A538IL44-F1
#
_cell.length_a   1.000
_cell.length_b   1.000
_cell.length_c   1.000
_cell.angle_alpha   90.00
_cell.angle_beta   90.00
_cell.angle_gamma   90.00
#
_symmetry.space_group_name_H-M   'P 1'
#
loop_
_entity.id
_entity.type
_entity.pdbx_description
1 polymer ?
#
loop_
_entity_poly.entity_id
_entity_poly.type
_entity_poly.pdbx_seq_one_letter_code
_entity_poly.pdbx_strand_id
1 'polypeptide(L)'
;MPPDDRPIPRFIAEPPQEALPYGRWADALAERFLAECRRIDSDEDLGEPGDVIWFPDRSYGGRTYVPATAPTSTGFEVFGYVSFTREHEGAEAADFFSVADFTDETADANPDWRLDLSDQEIASWRGPQGRRGEIALVWGVALEHKGLVVTAELGPTTTDQCALMEDRFTLVSLDAYTGDYLEVVLWGSDGREIAAESLYADEDDGSPPSPDSSDG
;
A
#
# COMPACT_ATOMS: atom_id res chain seq x y z
N MET A 1 -4.39 -26.13 22.10
CA MET A 1 -3.76 -25.33 21.04
C MET A 1 -2.26 -25.48 21.17
N PRO A 2 -1.56 -26.02 20.17
CA PRO A 2 -0.10 -25.91 20.13
C PRO A 2 0.30 -24.42 20.00
N PRO A 3 1.51 -24.05 20.42
CA PRO A 3 2.09 -22.74 20.11
C PRO A 3 2.11 -22.48 18.60
N ASP A 4 1.98 -21.22 18.22
CA ASP A 4 2.22 -20.79 16.84
C ASP A 4 3.73 -20.76 16.60
N ASP A 5 4.18 -21.36 15.49
CA ASP A 5 5.59 -21.37 15.09
C ASP A 5 6.05 -19.98 14.63
N ARG A 6 5.10 -19.10 14.27
CA ARG A 6 5.33 -17.72 13.81
C ARG A 6 4.43 -16.75 14.59
N PRO A 7 4.75 -16.41 15.85
CA PRO A 7 3.95 -15.48 16.65
C PRO A 7 4.15 -14.03 16.16
N ILE A 8 3.54 -13.72 15.03
CA ILE A 8 3.54 -12.39 14.41
C ILE A 8 2.23 -11.65 14.68
N PRO A 9 2.25 -10.31 14.68
CA PRO A 9 1.04 -9.49 14.70
C PRO A 9 0.10 -9.84 13.54
N ARG A 10 -1.21 -9.92 13.82
CA ARG A 10 -2.27 -10.14 12.82
C ARG A 10 -3.44 -9.22 13.12
N PHE A 11 -4.04 -8.67 12.08
CA PHE A 11 -5.18 -7.75 12.10
C PHE A 11 -4.95 -6.59 13.08
N ILE A 12 -3.78 -5.95 12.99
CA ILE A 12 -3.32 -4.92 13.92
C ILE A 12 -3.94 -3.55 13.69
N ALA A 13 -4.57 -3.34 12.53
CA ALA A 13 -5.20 -2.09 12.18
C ALA A 13 -6.71 -2.22 12.19
N GLU A 14 -7.37 -1.17 12.66
CA GLU A 14 -8.81 -1.01 12.57
C GLU A 14 -9.21 -0.88 11.09
N PRO A 15 -10.31 -1.52 10.67
CA PRO A 15 -10.79 -1.41 9.29
C PRO A 15 -11.21 0.03 8.96
N PRO A 16 -11.42 0.37 7.68
CA PRO A 16 -11.97 1.67 7.30
C PRO A 16 -13.23 2.02 8.09
N GLN A 17 -13.28 3.22 8.64
CA GLN A 17 -14.40 3.69 9.46
C GLN A 17 -15.30 4.67 8.69
N GLU A 18 -14.76 5.36 7.69
CA GLU A 18 -15.48 6.38 6.92
C GLU A 18 -15.60 5.96 5.44
N ALA A 19 -16.50 6.62 4.72
CA ALA A 19 -16.48 6.55 3.25
C ALA A 19 -15.24 7.28 2.72
N LEU A 20 -14.90 7.08 1.45
CA LEU A 20 -13.84 7.85 0.80
C LEU A 20 -14.05 9.36 1.01
N PRO A 21 -12.97 10.15 1.20
CA PRO A 21 -13.07 11.59 1.37
C PRO A 21 -13.90 12.27 0.29
N TYR A 22 -14.78 13.20 0.70
CA TYR A 22 -15.59 13.99 -0.22
C TYR A 22 -15.82 15.42 0.29
N GLY A 23 -16.21 16.32 -0.63
CA GLY A 23 -16.52 17.72 -0.33
C GLY A 23 -15.40 18.44 0.42
N ARG A 24 -15.76 19.27 1.41
CA ARG A 24 -14.79 20.06 2.18
C ARG A 24 -13.72 19.22 2.90
N TRP A 25 -14.05 17.97 3.22
CA TRP A 25 -13.10 17.09 3.86
C TRP A 25 -12.03 16.63 2.87
N ALA A 26 -12.44 16.20 1.66
CA ALA A 26 -11.51 15.93 0.58
C ALA A 26 -10.65 17.16 0.25
N ASP A 27 -11.24 18.35 0.17
CA ASP A 27 -10.50 19.59 -0.11
C ASP A 27 -9.39 19.85 0.93
N ALA A 28 -9.69 19.64 2.22
CA ALA A 28 -8.75 19.86 3.31
C ALA A 28 -7.60 18.82 3.32
N LEU A 29 -7.89 17.56 2.97
CA LEU A 29 -6.87 16.53 2.81
C LEU A 29 -6.03 16.79 1.55
N ALA A 30 -6.66 17.15 0.44
CA ALA A 30 -5.99 17.44 -0.83
C ALA A 30 -5.01 18.61 -0.68
N GLU A 31 -5.39 19.68 0.02
CA GLU A 31 -4.50 20.80 0.30
C GLU A 31 -3.19 20.34 0.97
N ARG A 32 -3.29 19.41 1.93
CA ARG A 32 -2.14 18.89 2.69
C ARG A 32 -1.29 17.96 1.85
N PHE A 33 -1.92 17.01 1.16
CA PHE A 33 -1.23 16.07 0.26
C PHE A 33 -0.48 16.81 -0.85
N LEU A 34 -1.17 17.68 -1.58
CA LEU A 34 -0.58 18.46 -2.67
C LEU A 34 0.47 19.47 -2.18
N ALA A 35 0.37 19.95 -0.94
CA ALA A 35 1.43 20.75 -0.34
C ALA A 35 2.71 19.93 -0.11
N GLU A 36 2.60 18.63 0.18
CA GLU A 36 3.74 17.73 0.31
C GLU A 36 4.29 17.30 -1.05
N CYS A 37 3.44 17.02 -2.04
CA CYS A 37 3.87 16.74 -3.42
C CYS A 37 4.76 17.85 -3.99
N ARG A 38 4.43 19.12 -3.70
CA ARG A 38 5.26 20.29 -4.12
C ARG A 38 6.61 20.40 -3.41
N ARG A 39 6.85 19.61 -2.35
CA ARG A 39 8.11 19.57 -1.60
C ARG A 39 9.02 18.43 -2.03
N ILE A 40 8.55 17.52 -2.90
CA ILE A 40 9.36 16.43 -3.42
C ILE A 40 10.61 17.03 -4.07
N ASP A 41 11.77 16.60 -3.60
CA ASP A 41 13.07 16.98 -4.14
C ASP A 41 13.46 15.95 -5.20
N SER A 42 13.32 16.32 -6.47
CA SER A 42 13.57 15.45 -7.62
C SER A 42 14.34 16.22 -8.69
N ASP A 43 15.22 15.52 -9.41
CA ASP A 43 15.89 16.04 -10.60
C ASP A 43 14.96 16.08 -11.83
N GLU A 44 13.81 15.39 -11.77
CA GLU A 44 12.80 15.32 -12.83
C GLU A 44 11.78 16.46 -12.73
N ASP A 45 11.26 16.91 -13.89
CA ASP A 45 10.12 17.83 -13.94
C ASP A 45 8.81 17.05 -13.77
N LEU A 46 8.34 16.97 -12.53
CA LEU A 46 7.09 16.28 -12.19
C LEU A 46 5.84 17.00 -12.72
N GLY A 47 5.95 18.24 -13.20
CA GLY A 47 4.80 19.01 -13.66
C GLY A 47 3.76 19.32 -12.57
N GLU A 48 2.51 19.48 -12.97
CA GLU A 48 1.40 19.78 -12.06
C GLU A 48 0.60 18.51 -11.74
N PRO A 49 0.35 18.21 -10.45
CA PRO A 49 -0.56 17.13 -10.05
C PRO A 49 -2.00 17.39 -10.49
N GLY A 50 -2.69 16.33 -10.90
CA GLY A 50 -4.10 16.33 -11.28
C GLY A 50 -5.06 16.16 -10.08
N ASP A 51 -6.22 15.58 -10.35
CA ASP A 51 -7.22 15.28 -9.33
C ASP A 51 -6.73 14.17 -8.39
N VAL A 52 -6.91 14.37 -7.08
CA VAL A 52 -6.49 13.40 -6.07
C VAL A 52 -7.48 12.24 -5.99
N ILE A 53 -6.94 11.03 -6.12
CA ILE A 53 -7.65 9.76 -5.96
C ILE A 53 -7.38 9.25 -4.55
N TRP A 54 -8.42 9.16 -3.72
CA TRP A 54 -8.30 8.69 -2.34
C TRP A 54 -8.51 7.18 -2.22
N PHE A 55 -7.85 6.58 -1.24
CA PHE A 55 -8.03 5.18 -0.87
C PHE A 55 -8.77 5.08 0.48
N PRO A 56 -9.39 3.93 0.80
CA PRO A 56 -10.05 3.73 2.09
C PRO A 56 -9.13 4.06 3.26
N ASP A 57 -9.68 4.63 4.33
CA ASP A 57 -8.88 4.93 5.51
C ASP A 57 -8.44 3.65 6.23
N ARG A 58 -7.32 3.71 6.93
CA ARG A 58 -6.90 2.63 7.85
C ARG A 58 -6.32 3.22 9.11
N SER A 59 -6.70 2.68 10.27
CA SER A 59 -6.22 3.22 11.55
C SER A 59 -5.30 2.25 12.27
N TYR A 60 -4.12 2.73 12.65
CA TYR A 60 -3.10 1.97 13.38
C TYR A 60 -2.45 2.85 14.44
N GLY A 61 -2.28 2.30 15.65
CA GLY A 61 -1.60 3.02 16.74
C GLY A 61 -2.28 4.33 17.17
N GLY A 62 -3.60 4.45 17.01
CA GLY A 62 -4.37 5.66 17.34
C GLY A 62 -4.31 6.76 16.28
N ARG A 63 -3.76 6.47 15.10
CA ARG A 63 -3.68 7.39 13.96
C ARG A 63 -4.40 6.78 12.76
N THR A 64 -5.18 7.60 12.08
CA THR A 64 -5.86 7.25 10.83
C THR A 64 -5.00 7.71 9.65
N TYR A 65 -4.85 6.86 8.66
CA TYR A 65 -4.10 7.08 7.43
C TYR A 65 -5.08 7.02 6.25
N VAL A 66 -5.00 8.00 5.37
CA VAL A 66 -5.82 8.09 4.16
C VAL A 66 -4.85 8.21 2.97
N PRO A 67 -4.58 7.09 2.28
CA PRO A 67 -3.68 7.09 1.14
C PRO A 67 -4.29 7.82 -0.07
N ALA A 68 -3.41 8.27 -0.94
CA ALA A 68 -3.75 9.09 -2.09
C ALA A 68 -2.77 8.88 -3.24
N THR A 69 -3.28 8.99 -4.46
CA THR A 69 -2.48 9.17 -5.67
C THR A 69 -3.01 10.33 -6.51
N ALA A 70 -2.17 10.89 -7.37
CA ALA A 70 -2.60 11.82 -8.41
C ALA A 70 -1.66 11.72 -9.63
N PRO A 71 -2.19 11.57 -10.86
CA PRO A 71 -1.36 11.64 -12.06
C PRO A 71 -0.81 13.05 -12.23
N THR A 72 0.36 13.19 -12.85
CA THR A 72 0.96 14.49 -13.15
C THR A 72 0.89 14.84 -14.62
N SER A 73 1.01 16.13 -14.94
CA SER A 73 0.97 16.59 -16.33
C SER A 73 2.14 16.11 -17.20
N THR A 74 3.20 15.57 -16.60
CA THR A 74 4.38 15.06 -17.31
C THR A 74 4.43 13.53 -17.38
N GLY A 75 3.40 12.84 -16.90
CA GLY A 75 3.25 11.38 -17.04
C GLY A 75 3.77 10.57 -15.86
N PHE A 76 4.15 11.22 -14.76
CA PHE A 76 4.42 10.55 -13.49
C PHE A 76 3.12 10.39 -12.69
N GLU A 77 3.19 9.64 -11.61
CA GLU A 77 2.19 9.63 -10.54
C GLU A 77 2.84 10.09 -9.23
N VAL A 78 2.18 10.99 -8.50
CA VAL A 78 2.51 11.27 -7.10
C VAL A 78 1.65 10.40 -6.20
N PHE A 79 2.25 9.77 -5.20
CA PHE A 79 1.56 8.89 -4.26
C PHE A 79 1.98 9.16 -2.82
N GLY A 80 1.15 8.78 -1.86
CA GLY A 80 1.45 8.91 -0.44
C GLY A 80 0.20 8.88 0.42
N TYR A 81 0.21 9.62 1.52
CA TYR A 81 -0.95 9.66 2.42
C TYR A 81 -1.05 10.95 3.22
N VAL A 82 -2.26 11.22 3.71
CA VAL A 82 -2.50 12.16 4.82
C VAL A 82 -2.95 11.36 6.03
N SER A 83 -2.42 11.70 7.20
CA SER A 83 -2.78 11.05 8.46
C SER A 83 -3.13 12.06 9.54
N PHE A 84 -4.00 11.66 10.47
CA PHE A 84 -4.49 12.51 11.57
C PHE A 84 -4.86 11.66 12.79
N THR A 85 -4.98 12.31 13.95
CA THR A 85 -5.55 11.72 15.18
C THR A 85 -6.98 12.19 15.36
N ARG A 86 -7.77 11.38 16.07
CA ARG A 86 -9.08 11.78 16.62
C ARG A 86 -9.18 11.27 18.05
N GLU A 87 -9.74 12.09 18.93
CA GLU A 87 -9.97 11.67 20.33
C GLU A 87 -11.05 10.59 20.43
N HIS A 88 -12.06 10.66 19.58
CA HIS A 88 -13.13 9.68 19.44
C HIS A 88 -13.82 9.80 18.07
N GLU A 89 -14.71 8.86 17.74
CA GLU A 89 -15.54 8.91 16.54
C GLU A 89 -16.31 10.24 16.46
N GLY A 90 -16.24 10.90 15.30
CA GLY A 90 -16.89 12.20 15.07
C GLY A 90 -16.20 13.42 15.68
N ALA A 91 -15.07 13.25 16.38
CA ALA A 91 -14.24 14.38 16.82
C ALA A 91 -13.55 15.07 15.63
N GLU A 92 -13.15 16.33 15.82
CA GLU A 92 -12.33 17.05 14.84
C GLU A 92 -10.97 16.36 14.69
N ALA A 93 -10.52 16.22 13.45
CA ALA A 93 -9.20 15.66 13.14
C ALA A 93 -8.09 16.64 13.56
N ALA A 94 -7.05 16.12 14.20
CA ALA A 94 -5.90 16.88 14.69
C ALA A 94 -4.58 16.22 14.28
N ASP A 95 -3.47 16.88 14.62
CA ASP A 95 -2.11 16.37 14.42
C ASP A 95 -1.86 15.82 13.00
N PHE A 96 -2.21 16.62 12.01
CA PHE A 96 -2.07 16.24 10.61
C PHE A 96 -0.60 16.04 10.24
N PHE A 97 -0.35 14.97 9.48
CA PHE A 97 0.95 14.66 8.91
C PHE A 97 0.75 14.09 7.50
N SER A 98 1.57 14.48 6.54
CA SER A 98 1.47 14.01 5.15
C SER A 98 2.83 13.52 4.67
N VAL A 99 2.80 12.52 3.81
CA VAL A 99 3.96 12.01 3.06
C VAL A 99 3.55 11.99 1.60
N ALA A 100 4.49 12.34 0.72
CA ALA A 100 4.33 12.19 -0.71
C ALA A 100 5.67 11.79 -1.33
N ASP A 101 5.59 10.94 -2.34
CA ASP A 101 6.68 10.56 -3.24
C ASP A 101 6.12 10.48 -4.67
N PHE A 102 6.94 10.09 -5.65
CA PHE A 102 6.53 9.94 -7.04
C PHE A 102 7.10 8.68 -7.69
N THR A 103 6.45 8.24 -8.75
CA THR A 103 6.87 7.09 -9.57
C THR A 103 6.55 7.34 -11.05
N ASP A 104 7.33 6.75 -11.95
CA ASP A 104 7.00 6.59 -13.37
C ASP A 104 6.40 5.21 -13.69
N GLU A 105 6.45 4.26 -12.75
CA GLU A 105 5.80 2.97 -12.85
C GLU A 105 4.32 3.09 -12.52
N THR A 106 3.48 2.96 -13.55
CA THR A 106 2.02 3.12 -13.44
C THR A 106 1.30 1.95 -14.10
N ALA A 107 0.04 1.70 -13.73
CA ALA A 107 -0.77 0.68 -14.40
C ALA A 107 -0.92 0.91 -15.91
N ASP A 108 -0.92 2.17 -16.38
CA ASP A 108 -0.96 2.49 -17.81
C ASP A 108 0.34 2.08 -18.54
N ALA A 109 1.49 2.15 -17.85
CA ALA A 109 2.78 1.73 -18.36
C ALA A 109 2.99 0.21 -18.27
N ASN A 110 2.30 -0.46 -17.34
CA ASN A 110 2.43 -1.88 -17.02
C ASN A 110 1.09 -2.62 -17.17
N PRO A 111 0.63 -2.90 -18.40
CA PRO A 111 -0.71 -3.41 -18.68
C PRO A 111 -0.93 -4.88 -18.27
N ASP A 112 0.13 -5.58 -17.89
CA ASP A 112 0.11 -6.95 -17.37
C ASP A 112 -0.09 -7.02 -15.84
N TRP A 113 0.08 -5.89 -15.14
CA TRP A 113 -0.21 -5.81 -13.72
C TRP A 113 -1.67 -6.14 -13.43
N ARG A 114 -1.88 -6.83 -12.31
CA ARG A 114 -3.22 -7.26 -11.87
C ARG A 114 -3.66 -6.51 -10.62
N LEU A 115 -2.69 -6.02 -9.85
CA LEU A 115 -2.86 -5.05 -8.79
C LEU A 115 -1.86 -3.91 -9.03
N ASP A 116 -2.34 -2.68 -8.91
CA ASP A 116 -1.48 -1.50 -8.84
C ASP A 116 -1.25 -1.18 -7.36
N LEU A 117 0.00 -1.27 -6.91
CA LEU A 117 0.35 -1.27 -5.48
C LEU A 117 1.26 -0.10 -5.14
N SER A 118 1.07 0.44 -3.94
CA SER A 118 2.02 1.35 -3.30
C SER A 118 2.11 1.05 -1.81
N ASP A 119 3.25 1.38 -1.20
CA ASP A 119 3.45 1.26 0.24
C ASP A 119 4.24 2.40 0.87
N GLN A 120 4.20 2.43 2.20
CA GLN A 120 5.05 3.25 3.08
C GLN A 120 5.27 2.57 4.43
N GLU A 121 6.51 2.61 4.95
CA GLU A 121 6.78 2.26 6.36
C GLU A 121 6.15 3.32 7.28
N ILE A 122 5.17 2.92 8.09
CA ILE A 122 4.51 3.82 9.06
C ILE A 122 4.93 3.58 10.50
N ALA A 123 5.53 2.43 10.80
CA ALA A 123 6.12 2.12 12.09
C ALA A 123 7.08 0.92 11.98
N SER A 124 7.72 0.55 13.10
CA SER A 124 8.53 -0.66 13.18
C SER A 124 8.02 -1.60 14.26
N TRP A 125 8.24 -2.89 14.04
CA TRP A 125 7.90 -3.95 14.99
C TRP A 125 9.15 -4.65 15.50
N ARG A 126 9.14 -5.04 16.78
CA ARG A 126 10.23 -5.78 17.42
C ARG A 126 9.75 -7.16 17.82
N GLY A 127 10.25 -8.16 17.10
CA GLY A 127 10.02 -9.57 17.37
C GLY A 127 11.02 -10.17 18.37
N PRO A 128 10.85 -11.47 18.68
CA PRO A 128 11.77 -12.21 19.54
C PRO A 128 13.22 -12.17 19.04
N GLN A 129 14.17 -12.27 20.00
CA GLN A 129 15.61 -12.15 19.76
C GLN A 129 16.05 -10.82 19.13
N GLY A 130 15.22 -9.78 19.25
CA GLY A 130 15.53 -8.45 18.74
C GLY A 130 15.39 -8.30 17.24
N ARG A 131 14.78 -9.27 16.55
CA ARG A 131 14.41 -9.15 15.14
C ARG A 131 13.52 -7.93 14.95
N ARG A 132 13.74 -7.19 13.87
CA ARG A 132 12.95 -6.03 13.46
C ARG A 132 12.20 -6.39 12.19
N GLY A 133 10.98 -5.91 12.08
CA GLY A 133 10.24 -5.84 10.82
C GLY A 133 9.57 -4.47 10.72
N GLU A 134 8.98 -4.20 9.58
CA GLU A 134 8.36 -2.92 9.24
C GLU A 134 6.85 -3.06 9.33
N ILE A 135 6.17 -2.04 9.83
CA ILE A 135 4.72 -1.95 9.71
C ILE A 135 4.46 -1.09 8.48
N ALA A 136 4.10 -1.74 7.39
CA ALA A 136 3.80 -1.13 6.11
C ALA A 136 2.32 -0.74 6.05
N LEU A 137 2.05 0.48 5.60
CA LEU A 137 0.77 0.89 5.03
C LEU A 137 0.81 0.55 3.55
N VAL A 138 -0.10 -0.29 3.09
CA VAL A 138 -0.17 -0.73 1.69
C VAL A 138 -1.52 -0.37 1.13
N TRP A 139 -1.55 0.21 -0.07
CA TRP A 139 -2.79 0.53 -0.76
C TRP A 139 -2.65 0.23 -2.23
N GLY A 140 -3.79 0.13 -2.91
CA GLY A 140 -3.76 -0.20 -4.32
C GLY A 140 -5.13 -0.29 -4.97
N VAL A 141 -5.07 -0.50 -6.29
CA VAL A 141 -6.22 -0.67 -7.17
C VAL A 141 -6.25 -2.10 -7.68
N ALA A 142 -7.39 -2.76 -7.57
CA ALA A 142 -7.64 -4.02 -8.25
C ALA A 142 -7.93 -3.77 -9.74
N LEU A 143 -6.99 -4.15 -10.61
CA LEU A 143 -7.14 -4.00 -12.06
C LEU A 143 -7.98 -5.14 -12.67
N GLU A 144 -8.10 -6.24 -11.94
CA GLU A 144 -8.90 -7.41 -12.31
C GLU A 144 -10.37 -7.28 -11.90
N HIS A 145 -11.25 -7.68 -12.81
CA HIS A 145 -12.68 -7.72 -12.54
C HIS A 145 -13.03 -8.89 -11.59
N LYS A 146 -14.06 -8.69 -10.74
CA LYS A 146 -14.63 -9.66 -9.77
C LYS A 146 -13.83 -9.82 -8.47
N GLY A 147 -12.82 -9.00 -8.24
CA GLY A 147 -12.23 -8.80 -6.93
C GLY A 147 -13.29 -8.43 -5.88
N LEU A 148 -13.14 -8.91 -4.64
CA LEU A 148 -14.04 -8.56 -3.54
C LEU A 148 -13.28 -8.27 -2.25
N VAL A 149 -12.28 -9.08 -1.92
CA VAL A 149 -11.49 -8.97 -0.69
C VAL A 149 -10.02 -9.02 -1.06
N VAL A 150 -9.22 -8.23 -0.36
CA VAL A 150 -7.76 -8.26 -0.46
C VAL A 150 -7.18 -8.71 0.88
N THR A 151 -6.17 -9.57 0.85
CA THR A 151 -5.37 -9.96 2.01
C THR A 151 -3.95 -9.44 1.89
N ALA A 152 -3.37 -9.09 3.03
CA ALA A 152 -1.92 -8.96 3.20
C ALA A 152 -1.40 -10.26 3.82
N GLU A 153 -0.40 -10.86 3.22
CA GLU A 153 0.15 -12.16 3.61
C GLU A 153 1.66 -12.09 3.82
N LEU A 154 2.12 -12.59 4.97
CA LEU A 154 3.54 -12.69 5.29
C LEU A 154 3.93 -14.17 5.40
N GLY A 155 4.46 -14.70 4.31
CA GLY A 155 4.59 -16.15 4.11
C GLY A 155 3.20 -16.81 4.15
N PRO A 156 2.97 -17.90 4.90
CA PRO A 156 1.69 -18.61 4.90
C PRO A 156 0.61 -17.96 5.78
N THR A 157 0.83 -16.73 6.26
CA THR A 157 -0.01 -16.10 7.29
C THR A 157 -0.64 -14.83 6.79
N THR A 158 -1.97 -14.82 6.68
CA THR A 158 -2.76 -13.60 6.53
C THR A 158 -2.64 -12.73 7.78
N THR A 159 -2.11 -11.52 7.59
CA THR A 159 -1.81 -10.52 8.62
C THR A 159 -2.76 -9.33 8.57
N ASP A 160 -3.40 -9.05 7.43
CA ASP A 160 -4.52 -8.11 7.34
C ASP A 160 -5.47 -8.48 6.20
N GLN A 161 -6.68 -7.92 6.21
CA GLN A 161 -7.64 -8.06 5.12
C GLN A 161 -8.63 -6.88 5.08
N CYS A 162 -9.17 -6.59 3.90
CA CYS A 162 -10.33 -5.70 3.75
C CYS A 162 -11.14 -6.02 2.49
N ALA A 163 -12.39 -5.54 2.46
CA ALA A 163 -13.17 -5.54 1.23
C ALA A 163 -12.71 -4.39 0.31
N LEU A 164 -12.85 -4.56 -1.00
CA LEU A 164 -12.66 -3.48 -1.95
C LEU A 164 -13.73 -2.39 -1.79
N MET A 165 -13.33 -1.13 -1.98
CA MET A 165 -14.23 0.02 -2.06
C MET A 165 -13.92 0.76 -3.35
N GLU A 166 -14.84 0.70 -4.32
CA GLU A 166 -14.63 1.26 -5.67
C GLU A 166 -13.28 0.77 -6.25
N ASP A 167 -13.09 -0.56 -6.23
CA ASP A 167 -11.90 -1.29 -6.65
C ASP A 167 -10.58 -0.92 -5.94
N ARG A 168 -10.64 -0.09 -4.89
CA ARG A 168 -9.49 0.34 -4.08
C ARG A 168 -9.45 -0.32 -2.71
N PHE A 169 -8.27 -0.40 -2.12
CA PHE A 169 -8.08 -0.96 -0.78
C PHE A 169 -6.91 -0.31 -0.04
N THR A 170 -6.91 -0.50 1.29
CA THR A 170 -5.82 -0.12 2.18
C THR A 170 -5.66 -1.19 3.28
N LEU A 171 -4.43 -1.63 3.49
CA LEU A 171 -4.01 -2.65 4.45
C LEU A 171 -2.90 -2.08 5.33
N VAL A 172 -2.76 -2.59 6.54
CA VAL A 172 -1.60 -2.35 7.40
C VAL A 172 -1.08 -3.68 7.92
N SER A 173 0.15 -4.01 7.56
CA SER A 173 0.74 -5.32 7.82
C SER A 173 2.19 -5.23 8.26
N LEU A 174 2.66 -6.30 8.91
CA LEU A 174 4.08 -6.56 9.08
C LEU A 174 4.69 -6.95 7.72
N ASP A 175 5.84 -6.38 7.42
CA ASP A 175 6.64 -6.65 6.23
C ASP A 175 8.13 -6.85 6.61
N ALA A 176 8.92 -7.34 5.65
CA ALA A 176 10.36 -7.55 5.70
C ALA A 176 10.79 -8.26 6.99
N TYR A 177 10.07 -9.32 7.35
CA TYR A 177 10.27 -10.02 8.61
C TYR A 177 10.57 -11.50 8.40
N THR A 178 11.67 -11.95 9.01
CA THR A 178 12.15 -13.34 8.95
C THR A 178 12.47 -13.87 7.55
N GLY A 179 12.76 -12.97 6.61
CA GLY A 179 13.09 -13.32 5.23
C GLY A 179 11.86 -13.45 4.32
N ASP A 180 10.66 -13.24 4.87
CA ASP A 180 9.45 -13.09 4.07
C ASP A 180 9.19 -11.61 3.83
N TYR A 181 8.71 -11.34 2.61
CA TYR A 181 8.15 -10.05 2.20
C TYR A 181 6.64 -10.17 2.09
N LEU A 182 5.98 -9.04 2.18
CA LEU A 182 4.54 -8.95 2.05
C LEU A 182 4.09 -9.29 0.63
N GLU A 183 3.07 -10.13 0.54
CA GLU A 183 2.32 -10.42 -0.67
C GLU A 183 0.88 -9.91 -0.49
N VAL A 184 0.32 -9.32 -1.55
CA VAL A 184 -1.05 -8.82 -1.59
C VAL A 184 -1.86 -9.72 -2.50
N VAL A 185 -2.90 -10.36 -1.95
CA VAL A 185 -3.70 -11.34 -2.68
C VAL A 185 -5.14 -10.86 -2.82
N LEU A 186 -5.64 -10.85 -4.06
CA LEU A 186 -7.01 -10.51 -4.42
C LEU A 186 -7.88 -11.76 -4.50
N TRP A 187 -9.01 -11.75 -3.81
CA TRP A 187 -9.94 -12.87 -3.70
C TRP A 187 -11.29 -12.54 -4.32
N GLY A 188 -11.83 -13.52 -5.04
CA GLY A 188 -13.18 -13.50 -5.58
C GLY A 188 -14.26 -13.91 -4.57
N SER A 189 -15.51 -13.66 -4.91
CA SER A 189 -16.67 -14.00 -4.05
C SER A 189 -16.87 -15.51 -3.80
N ASP A 190 -16.25 -16.35 -4.63
CA ASP A 190 -16.25 -17.82 -4.48
C ASP A 190 -15.07 -18.34 -3.64
N GLY A 191 -14.25 -17.44 -3.08
CA GLY A 191 -13.07 -17.76 -2.28
C GLY A 191 -11.88 -18.24 -3.10
N ARG A 192 -11.90 -18.04 -4.42
CA ARG A 192 -10.73 -18.29 -5.27
C ARG A 192 -9.83 -17.07 -5.31
N GLU A 193 -8.53 -17.33 -5.30
CA GLU A 193 -7.53 -16.35 -5.66
C GLU A 193 -7.77 -15.89 -7.10
N ILE A 194 -7.84 -14.57 -7.27
CA ILE A 194 -7.90 -13.93 -8.57
C ILE A 194 -6.49 -13.54 -8.95
N ALA A 195 -5.79 -12.77 -8.13
CA ALA A 195 -4.45 -12.26 -8.37
C ALA A 195 -3.61 -12.23 -7.09
N ALA A 196 -2.29 -12.25 -7.24
CA ALA A 196 -1.33 -12.06 -6.17
C ALA A 196 -0.17 -11.24 -6.74
N GLU A 197 0.23 -10.19 -6.05
CA GLU A 197 1.34 -9.31 -6.44
C GLU A 197 2.16 -8.95 -5.19
N SER A 198 3.44 -8.65 -5.38
CA SER A 198 4.33 -8.14 -4.33
C SER A 198 5.10 -6.94 -4.88
N LEU A 199 5.29 -5.92 -4.04
CA LEU A 199 6.09 -4.73 -4.36
C LEU A 199 7.59 -5.02 -4.55
N TYR A 200 8.03 -6.24 -4.21
CA TYR A 200 9.43 -6.65 -4.26
C TYR A 200 9.74 -7.67 -5.36
N ALA A 201 8.79 -7.91 -6.27
CA ALA A 201 8.97 -8.85 -7.35
C ALA A 201 9.66 -8.18 -8.55
N ASP A 202 11.00 -8.35 -8.67
CA ASP A 202 11.84 -8.33 -9.90
C ASP A 202 13.31 -8.63 -9.47
N GLU A 203 14.18 -9.47 -10.04
CA GLU A 203 14.41 -10.07 -11.37
C GLU A 203 14.89 -11.56 -11.21
N ASP A 204 14.01 -12.56 -11.10
CA ASP A 204 14.44 -13.98 -11.17
C ASP A 204 13.58 -14.78 -12.17
N ASP A 205 13.32 -14.20 -13.35
CA ASP A 205 12.96 -15.02 -14.50
C ASP A 205 14.23 -15.72 -14.98
N GLY A 206 14.47 -16.89 -14.38
CA GLY A 206 15.65 -17.73 -14.56
C GLY A 206 15.94 -18.07 -16.02
N SER A 207 16.61 -17.17 -16.73
CA SER A 207 17.38 -17.53 -17.92
C SER A 207 18.52 -18.43 -17.45
N PRO A 208 18.54 -19.73 -17.83
CA PRO A 208 19.69 -20.57 -17.53
C PRO A 208 20.93 -19.93 -18.19
N PRO A 209 22.11 -19.99 -17.55
CA PRO A 209 23.33 -19.47 -18.14
C PRO A 209 23.50 -20.09 -19.54
N SER A 210 23.70 -19.23 -20.54
CA SER A 210 24.00 -19.66 -21.90
C SER A 210 25.17 -20.65 -21.86
N PRO A 211 25.08 -21.83 -22.52
CA PRO A 211 26.18 -22.78 -22.49
C PRO A 211 27.40 -22.12 -23.13
N ASP A 212 28.46 -22.02 -22.34
CA ASP A 212 29.75 -21.47 -22.73
C ASP A 212 30.20 -22.09 -24.06
N SER A 213 30.23 -21.24 -25.09
CA SER A 213 30.76 -21.58 -26.40
C SER A 213 32.22 -21.15 -26.42
N SER A 214 33.10 -21.99 -25.88
CA SER A 214 34.53 -21.85 -26.11
C SER A 214 35.21 -23.22 -26.21
N ASP A 215 35.08 -23.78 -27.41
CA ASP A 215 36.13 -24.58 -28.04
C ASP A 215 37.26 -23.61 -28.43
N GLY A 216 38.49 -23.92 -28.03
CA GLY A 216 39.70 -23.18 -28.37
C GLY A 216 40.95 -23.83 -27.79
#